data_AF-A0A946ZHL2-F1
#
_entry.id   AF-A0A946ZHL2-F1
#
_cell.length_a   1.000
_cell.length_b   1.000
_cell.length_c   1.000
_cell.angle_alpha   90.00
_cell.angle_beta   90.00
_cell.angle_gamma   90.00
#
_symmetry.space_group_name_H-M   'P 1'
#
loop_
_entity.id
_entity.type
_entity.pdbx_description
1 polymer ?
#
loop_
_entity_poly.entity_id
_entity_poly.type
_entity_poly.pdbx_seq_one_letter_code
_entity_poly.pdbx_strand_id
1 'polypeptide(L)' 'MLLYHGFTTDLKKRLEDHNSGKTISTSKRIPMKLVFCEFFMNKKDAMRREKYFKTSQGKRMLKLMLRITLKEIDYPNLC' A
#
# COMPACT_ATOMS: atom_id res chain seq x y z
N MET A 1 0.74 2.48 13.12
CA MET A 1 -0.08 2.53 11.90
C MET A 1 0.57 1.65 10.85
N LEU A 2 -0.13 0.66 10.27
CA LEU A 2 0.45 -0.33 9.35
C LEU A 2 0.15 0.03 7.90
N LEU A 3 1.14 -0.06 7.01
CA LEU A 3 0.96 0.07 5.57
C LEU A 3 -0.10 -0.93 5.05
N TYR A 4 -1.00 -0.44 4.20
CA TYR A 4 -1.93 -1.26 3.44
C TYR A 4 -1.33 -1.64 2.09
N HIS A 5 -1.53 -2.88 1.67
CA HIS A 5 -1.03 -3.41 0.40
C HIS A 5 -2.18 -4.11 -0.31
N GLY A 6 -2.35 -3.83 -1.60
CA GLY A 6 -3.36 -4.45 -2.43
C GLY A 6 -3.09 -4.21 -3.90
N PHE A 7 -3.79 -4.96 -4.75
CA PHE A 7 -3.86 -4.67 -6.19
C PHE A 7 -5.24 -4.09 -6.56
N THR A 8 -5.28 -3.37 -7.68
CA THR A 8 -6.51 -2.90 -8.31
C THR A 8 -6.29 -2.76 -9.82
N THR A 9 -7.36 -2.85 -10.59
CA THR A 9 -7.38 -2.48 -12.02
C THR A 9 -7.77 -1.02 -12.24
N ASP A 10 -8.29 -0.37 -11.20
CA ASP A 10 -8.67 1.05 -11.20
C ASP A 10 -8.16 1.69 -9.91
N LEU A 11 -7.09 2.47 -10.02
CA LEU A 11 -6.44 3.12 -8.88
C LEU A 11 -7.30 4.23 -8.30
N LYS A 12 -7.97 5.01 -9.15
CA LYS A 12 -8.79 6.15 -8.73
C LYS A 12 -9.98 5.68 -7.90
N LYS A 13 -10.75 4.73 -8.45
CA LYS A 13 -11.89 4.14 -7.76
C LYS A 13 -11.47 3.50 -6.43
N ARG A 14 -10.33 2.81 -6.39
CA ARG A 14 -9.82 2.19 -5.16
C ARG A 14 -9.52 3.19 -4.06
N LEU A 15 -8.94 4.34 -4.40
CA LEU A 15 -8.66 5.40 -3.44
C LEU A 15 -9.94 6.04 -2.93
N GLU A 16 -10.91 6.28 -3.81
CA GLU A 16 -12.24 6.77 -3.45
C GLU A 16 -12.93 5.80 -2.50
N ASP A 17 -13.00 4.50 -2.82
CA ASP A 17 -13.63 3.47 -2.00
C ASP A 17 -12.97 3.32 -0.62
N HIS A 18 -11.65 3.42 -0.55
CA HIS A 18 -10.92 3.35 0.71
C HIS A 18 -11.14 4.57 1.58
N ASN A 19 -11.21 5.76 0.99
CA ASN A 19 -11.44 7.02 1.69
C ASN A 19 -12.93 7.29 1.96
N SER A 20 -13.84 6.53 1.36
CA SER A 20 -15.28 6.71 1.57
C SER A 20 -15.79 6.18 2.92
N GLY A 21 -14.95 5.48 3.70
CA GLY A 21 -15.36 4.89 4.99
C GLY A 21 -16.23 3.65 4.92
N LYS A 22 -16.63 3.22 3.71
CA LYS A 22 -17.59 2.11 3.52
C LYS A 22 -16.95 0.73 3.60
N THR A 23 -15.62 0.66 3.46
CA THR A 23 -14.88 -0.60 3.53
C THR A 23 -14.49 -0.89 4.98
N ILE A 24 -15.10 -1.91 5.60
CA ILE A 24 -14.91 -2.27 7.02
C ILE A 24 -13.43 -2.40 7.43
N SER A 25 -12.60 -2.96 6.56
CA SER A 25 -11.17 -3.19 6.84
C SER A 25 -10.31 -1.92 6.78
N THR A 26 -10.76 -0.87 6.10
CA THR A 26 -10.01 0.40 5.95
C THR A 26 -10.69 1.61 6.57
N SER A 27 -11.95 1.48 7.01
CA SER A 27 -12.75 2.58 7.58
C SER A 27 -12.09 3.27 8.78
N LYS A 28 -11.38 2.51 9.63
CA LYS A 28 -10.64 3.03 10.79
C LYS A 28 -9.28 3.66 10.44
N ARG A 29 -8.91 3.74 9.16
CA ARG A 29 -7.56 4.15 8.70
C ARG A 29 -7.59 5.34 7.74
N ILE A 30 -8.70 6.07 7.70
CA ILE A 30 -8.93 7.22 6.83
C ILE A 30 -8.43 8.49 7.54
N PRO A 31 -7.86 9.47 6.82
CA PRO A 31 -7.57 9.46 5.38
C PRO A 31 -6.39 8.56 5.00
N MET A 32 -6.54 7.76 3.96
CA MET A 32 -5.45 6.95 3.40
C MET A 32 -4.65 7.78 2.41
N LYS A 33 -3.34 7.89 2.67
CA LYS A 33 -2.37 8.52 1.75
C LYS A 33 -1.76 7.47 0.83
N LEU A 34 -1.85 7.67 -0.48
CA LEU A 34 -1.12 6.86 -1.45
C LEU A 34 0.37 7.22 -1.36
N VAL A 35 1.21 6.26 -0.98
CA VAL A 35 2.68 6.46 -0.85
C VAL A 35 3.47 5.82 -1.98
N PHE A 36 2.89 4.80 -2.64
CA PHE A 36 3.56 4.04 -3.69
C PHE A 36 2.56 3.22 -4.51
N CYS A 37 2.79 3.10 -5.82
CA CYS A 37 2.07 2.17 -6.69
C CYS A 37 2.98 1.70 -7.85
N GLU A 38 2.72 0.50 -8.37
CA GLU A 38 3.38 -0.06 -9.54
C GLU A 38 2.33 -0.52 -10.55
N PHE A 39 2.61 -0.34 -11.84
CA PHE A 39 1.75 -0.77 -12.93
C PHE A 39 2.34 -2.00 -13.63
N PHE A 40 1.47 -2.94 -13.98
CA PHE A 40 1.85 -4.18 -14.65
C PHE A 40 0.92 -4.44 -15.83
N MET A 41 1.48 -4.88 -16.95
CA MET A 41 0.69 -5.33 -18.10
C MET A 41 -0.01 -6.66 -17.81
N ASN A 42 0.64 -7.55 -17.04
CA ASN A 42 0.11 -8.87 -16.73
C ASN A 42 -0.46 -8.93 -15.31
N LYS A 43 -1.70 -9.42 -15.18
CA LYS A 43 -2.38 -9.59 -13.89
C LYS A 43 -1.62 -10.52 -12.93
N LYS A 44 -1.03 -11.62 -13.43
CA LYS A 44 -0.29 -12.57 -12.59
C LYS A 44 0.96 -11.95 -12.00
N ASP A 45 1.65 -11.07 -12.74
CA ASP A 45 2.80 -10.34 -12.22
C ASP A 45 2.41 -9.37 -11.11
N ALA A 46 1.32 -8.61 -11.30
CA ALA A 46 0.77 -7.74 -10.25
C ALA A 46 0.42 -8.52 -8.98
N MET A 47 -0.25 -9.67 -9.13
CA MET A 47 -0.64 -10.51 -7.98
C MET A 47 0.57 -11.15 -7.29
N ARG A 48 1.58 -11.60 -8.06
CA ARG A 48 2.84 -12.12 -7.52
C ARG A 48 3.56 -11.04 -6.72
N ARG A 49 3.58 -9.81 -7.22
CA ARG A 49 4.16 -8.64 -6.54
C ARG A 49 3.42 -8.30 -5.25
N GLU A 50 2.09 -8.25 -5.29
CA GLU A 50 1.26 -8.01 -4.10
C GLU A 50 1.52 -9.08 -3.03
N LYS A 51 1.58 -10.36 -3.42
CA LYS A 51 1.89 -11.46 -2.51
C LYS A 51 3.28 -11.32 -1.90
N TYR A 52 4.27 -10.93 -2.69
CA TYR A 52 5.63 -10.67 -2.18
C TYR A 52 5.63 -9.57 -1.12
N PHE A 53 4.92 -8.46 -1.33
CA PHE A 53 4.83 -7.38 -0.34
C PHE A 53 4.13 -7.76 0.96
N LYS A 54 3.33 -8.83 0.97
CA LYS A 54 2.73 -9.37 2.19
C LYS A 54 3.72 -10.19 3.03
N THR A 55 4.86 -10.61 2.47
CA THR A 55 5.93 -11.33 3.19
C THR A 55 6.77 -10.40 4.09
N SER A 56 7.53 -10.97 5.03
CA SER A 56 8.47 -10.21 5.87
C SER A 56 9.55 -9.50 5.04
N GLN A 57 10.11 -10.20 4.06
CA GLN A 57 11.14 -9.67 3.16
C GLN A 57 10.59 -8.54 2.29
N GLY A 58 9.40 -8.70 1.72
CA GLY A 58 8.76 -7.66 0.91
C GLY A 58 8.44 -6.40 1.72
N LYS A 59 7.99 -6.55 2.96
CA LYS A 59 7.79 -5.40 3.87
C LYS A 59 9.10 -4.67 4.17
N ARG A 60 10.19 -5.40 4.43
CA ARG A 60 11.53 -4.81 4.67
C ARG A 60 12.03 -4.07 3.43
N MET A 61 11.86 -4.67 2.25
CA MET A 61 12.23 -4.07 0.97
C MET A 61 11.46 -2.76 0.73
N LEU A 62 10.14 -2.72 0.98
CA LEU A 62 9.34 -1.49 0.88
C LEU A 62 9.83 -0.39 1.81
N LYS A 63 10.12 -0.73 3.09
CA LYS A 63 10.67 0.25 4.05
C LYS A 63 12.00 0.83 3.57
N LEU A 64 12.86 0.00 2.98
CA LEU A 64 14.14 0.44 2.44
C LEU A 64 13.95 1.35 1.23
N MET A 65 13.13 0.94 0.27
CA MET A 65 12.86 1.69 -0.97
C MET A 65 12.18 3.04 -0.69
N LEU A 66 11.24 3.08 0.26
CA LEU A 66 10.47 4.28 0.61
C LEU A 66 11.03 5.01 1.83
N ARG A 67 12.30 4.79 2.19
CA ARG A 67 12.88 5.28 3.46
C ARG A 67 12.67 6.78 3.69
N ILE A 68 12.85 7.61 2.66
CA ILE A 68 12.69 9.07 2.75
C ILE A 68 11.21 9.43 2.86
N THR A 69 10.37 8.94 1.95
CA THR A 69 8.92 9.20 1.96
C THR A 69 8.27 8.77 3.28
N LEU A 70 8.64 7.60 3.81
CA LEU A 70 8.13 7.12 5.10
C LEU A 70 8.58 7.99 6.27
N LYS A 71 9.78 8.58 6.19
CA LYS A 71 10.27 9.55 7.18
C LYS A 71 9.49 10.86 7.11
N GLU A 72 9.21 11.36 5.91
CA GLU A 72 8.47 12.62 5.69
C GLU A 72 7.01 12.56 6.15
N ILE A 73 6.40 11.38 6.17
CA ILE A 73 5.01 11.18 6.63
C ILE A 73 4.92 10.69 8.08
N ASP A 74 6.02 10.73 8.83
CA ASP A 74 6.11 10.28 10.22
C ASP A 74 5.62 8.83 10.44
N TYR A 75 6.00 7.91 9.55
CA TYR A 75 5.57 6.51 9.65
C TYR A 75 6.26 5.80 10.83
N PRO A 76 5.49 5.29 11.82
CA PRO A 76 6.08 4.68 13.02
C PRO A 76 6.73 3.33 12.70
N ASN A 77 7.93 3.11 13.25
CA ASN A 77 8.80 1.92 13.06
C ASN A 77 9.51 1.87 11.69
N LEU A 78 10.40 2.84 11.45
CA LEU A 78 11.42 2.75 10.39
C LEU A 78 12.56 1.75 10.74
N CYS A 79 12.62 1.30 11.99
CA CYS A 79 13.49 0.23 12.46
C CYS A 79 12.91 -1.16 12.14
#